data_AF-A0AAV4JDA0-F1
#
_entry.id   AF-A0AAV4JDA0-F1
#
_cell.length_a   1.000
_cell.length_b   1.000
_cell.length_c   1.000
_cell.angle_alpha   90.00
_cell.angle_beta   90.00
_cell.angle_gamma   90.00
#
_symmetry.space_group_name_H-M   'P 1'
#
loop_
_entity.id
_entity.type
_entity.pdbx_description
1 polymer ?
#
loop_
_entity_poly.entity_id
_entity_poly.type
_entity_poly.pdbx_seq_one_letter_code
_entity_poly.pdbx_strand_id
1 'polypeptide(L)'
;MSQLLWQLALTAEAFGLDACIALELILMVTNTQTLGVPIRYAAAGGSLSAFCGFLFIPILGVASDRWAKTKTSKAKILVVTTCIELIGLLCVFVANALKLYSNENSSDYRTYDQTIIQEPSSLRPYEIQLLASAENFTVLSNNLKNSFSENTGHTNTVFGAEWNNSKTSLNTPLYDNSTANFSAFLHPNMTLSHGPTDETHSVPFYAYIAILGYCCLDAGYDFGSCFLKTFVLQCTHSEQHVHVLLNLILIASVGGVLTSVLGSLDVGAALTAGTDYDSNAALTMVISAMCAALILLGTTVTLTTGFCFKPPSTTLLNYFHHLRVSRTDESSCGTGIQGVEHVLQHCPHSQTLRAEAWPTQLSLQQKLSGNLQYLQTTADFIDTTDTNV
;
A
#
# COMPACT_ATOMS: atom_id res chain seq x y z
N MET A 1 -18.92 9.68 -17.10
CA MET A 1 -18.23 8.76 -16.18
C MET A 1 -18.84 8.92 -14.79
N SER A 2 -19.22 7.83 -14.11
CA SER A 2 -19.76 7.91 -12.74
C SER A 2 -18.69 8.40 -11.77
N GLN A 3 -19.09 9.00 -10.65
CA GLN A 3 -18.16 9.49 -9.63
C GLN A 3 -17.24 8.37 -9.13
N LEU A 4 -17.81 7.20 -8.83
CA LEU A 4 -17.04 6.04 -8.39
C LEU A 4 -15.99 5.62 -9.43
N LEU A 5 -16.36 5.51 -10.72
CA LEU A 5 -15.43 5.09 -11.76
C LEU A 5 -14.27 6.09 -11.94
N TRP A 6 -14.55 7.40 -11.84
CA TRP A 6 -13.50 8.42 -11.87
C TRP A 6 -12.55 8.29 -10.67
N GLN A 7 -13.08 8.08 -9.47
CA GLN A 7 -12.26 7.92 -8.25
C GLN A 7 -11.40 6.64 -8.31
N LEU A 8 -11.97 5.52 -8.79
CA LEU A 8 -11.23 4.26 -8.97
C LEU A 8 -10.12 4.41 -10.02
N ALA A 9 -10.39 5.08 -11.14
CA ALA A 9 -9.39 5.31 -12.17
C ALA A 9 -8.27 6.25 -11.69
N LEU A 10 -8.60 7.27 -10.90
CA LEU A 10 -7.62 8.19 -10.31
C LEU A 10 -6.71 7.50 -9.27
N THR A 11 -7.13 6.38 -8.72
CA THR A 11 -6.39 5.62 -7.70
C THR A 11 -5.81 4.31 -8.23
N ALA A 12 -5.84 4.11 -9.55
CA ALA A 12 -5.44 2.85 -10.19
C ALA A 12 -3.94 2.51 -9.98
N GLU A 13 -3.07 3.50 -9.82
CA GLU A 13 -1.64 3.27 -9.54
C GLU A 13 -1.41 2.57 -8.20
N ALA A 14 -2.28 2.78 -7.20
CA ALA A 14 -2.17 2.12 -5.90
C ALA A 14 -2.24 0.60 -6.00
N PHE A 15 -2.96 0.07 -7.01
CA PHE A 15 -3.00 -1.35 -7.32
C PHE A 15 -1.62 -1.90 -7.71
N GLY A 16 -0.89 -1.18 -8.55
CA GLY A 16 0.45 -1.55 -8.98
C GLY A 16 1.47 -1.42 -7.85
N LEU A 17 1.40 -0.34 -7.08
CA LEU A 17 2.27 -0.09 -5.92
C LEU A 17 2.19 -1.23 -4.91
N ASP A 18 0.97 -1.57 -4.46
CA ASP A 18 0.78 -2.62 -3.45
C ASP A 18 1.09 -4.02 -4.00
N ALA A 19 0.91 -4.25 -5.31
CA ALA A 19 1.36 -5.49 -5.94
C ALA A 19 2.90 -5.62 -5.91
N CYS A 20 3.64 -4.51 -6.10
CA CYS A 20 5.10 -4.48 -6.07
C CYS A 20 5.67 -4.69 -4.66
N ILE A 21 5.12 -4.02 -3.64
CA ILE A 21 5.57 -4.23 -2.25
C ILE A 21 5.22 -5.65 -1.77
N ALA A 22 4.07 -6.20 -2.19
CA ALA A 22 3.75 -7.59 -1.89
C ALA A 22 4.74 -8.57 -2.53
N LEU A 23 5.19 -8.30 -3.77
CA LEU A 23 6.24 -9.08 -4.43
C LEU A 23 7.53 -9.05 -3.60
N GLU A 24 7.95 -7.88 -3.12
CA GLU A 24 9.12 -7.76 -2.26
C GLU A 24 8.94 -8.54 -0.96
N LEU A 25 7.89 -8.25 -0.19
CA LEU A 25 7.66 -8.84 1.12
C LEU A 25 7.55 -10.36 1.08
N ILE A 26 6.94 -10.91 0.02
CA ILE A 26 6.71 -12.36 -0.13
C ILE A 26 7.92 -13.06 -0.75
N LEU A 27 8.51 -12.50 -1.81
CA LEU A 27 9.51 -13.19 -2.62
C LEU A 27 10.95 -12.77 -2.36
N MET A 28 11.25 -11.66 -1.69
CA MET A 28 12.63 -11.20 -1.51
C MET A 28 13.52 -12.27 -0.86
N VAL A 29 13.08 -12.86 0.25
CA VAL A 29 13.89 -13.84 1.00
C VAL A 29 14.05 -15.14 0.22
N THR A 30 12.97 -15.69 -0.31
CA THR A 30 13.00 -16.93 -1.11
C THR A 30 13.77 -16.75 -2.41
N ASN A 31 13.58 -15.64 -3.12
CA ASN A 31 14.33 -15.33 -4.34
C ASN A 31 15.83 -15.16 -4.05
N THR A 32 16.22 -14.38 -3.04
CA THR A 32 17.65 -14.21 -2.71
C THR A 32 18.33 -15.54 -2.33
N GLN A 33 17.63 -16.42 -1.61
CA GLN A 33 18.12 -17.78 -1.34
C GLN A 33 18.28 -18.61 -2.62
N THR A 34 17.31 -18.57 -3.53
CA THR A 34 17.37 -19.21 -4.86
C THR A 34 18.56 -18.71 -5.68
N LEU A 35 18.90 -17.43 -5.54
CA LEU A 35 20.08 -16.82 -6.15
C LEU A 35 21.39 -17.16 -5.41
N GLY A 36 21.39 -18.05 -4.43
CA GLY A 36 22.59 -18.51 -3.71
C GLY A 36 23.10 -17.53 -2.65
N VAL A 37 22.28 -16.57 -2.22
CA VAL A 37 22.64 -15.67 -1.11
C VAL A 37 22.50 -16.42 0.22
N PRO A 38 23.57 -16.48 1.04
CA PRO A 38 23.46 -17.01 2.39
C PRO A 38 22.40 -16.28 3.20
N ILE A 39 21.59 -16.99 3.98
CA ILE A 39 20.46 -16.41 4.75
C ILE A 39 20.86 -15.23 5.64
N ARG A 40 22.11 -15.22 6.14
CA ARG A 40 22.69 -14.10 6.91
C ARG A 40 22.74 -12.77 6.15
N TYR A 41 22.74 -12.81 4.82
CA TYR A 41 22.72 -11.63 3.94
C TYR A 41 21.34 -11.37 3.31
N ALA A 42 20.33 -12.22 3.56
CA ALA A 42 18.98 -12.00 3.04
C ALA A 42 18.36 -10.69 3.56
N ALA A 43 18.75 -10.25 4.76
CA ALA A 43 18.32 -8.98 5.35
C ALA A 43 19.06 -7.74 4.79
N ALA A 44 20.07 -7.93 3.93
CA ALA A 44 20.87 -6.81 3.43
C ALA A 44 20.05 -5.85 2.56
N GLY A 45 19.11 -6.37 1.76
CA GLY A 45 18.21 -5.53 0.94
C GLY A 45 17.38 -4.59 1.80
N GLY A 46 16.63 -5.12 2.76
CA GLY A 46 15.83 -4.30 3.67
C GLY A 46 16.67 -3.33 4.51
N SER A 47 17.88 -3.73 4.95
CA SER A 47 18.77 -2.83 5.71
C SER A 47 19.29 -1.67 4.86
N LEU A 48 19.68 -1.95 3.61
CA LEU A 48 20.16 -0.93 2.68
C LEU A 48 19.03 0.02 2.28
N SER A 49 17.83 -0.52 2.05
CA SER A 49 16.67 0.31 1.76
C SER A 49 16.27 1.19 2.94
N ALA A 50 16.21 0.65 4.17
CA ALA A 50 15.94 1.45 5.37
C ALA A 50 16.95 2.59 5.56
N PHE A 51 18.24 2.33 5.28
CA PHE A 51 19.27 3.36 5.30
C PHE A 51 19.05 4.43 4.23
N CYS A 52 18.71 4.01 3.01
CA CYS A 52 18.33 4.94 1.93
C CYS A 52 17.09 5.76 2.31
N GLY A 53 16.04 5.14 2.84
CA GLY A 53 14.82 5.81 3.30
C GLY A 53 15.12 6.86 4.37
N PHE A 54 15.95 6.54 5.36
CA PHE A 54 16.36 7.48 6.40
C PHE A 54 17.01 8.76 5.83
N LEU A 55 17.80 8.65 4.76
CA LEU A 55 18.45 9.79 4.11
C LEU A 55 17.54 10.52 3.13
N PHE A 56 16.77 9.77 2.32
CA PHE A 56 15.99 10.32 1.22
C PHE A 56 14.65 10.89 1.66
N ILE A 57 13.97 10.32 2.66
CA ILE A 57 12.66 10.82 3.12
C ILE A 57 12.73 12.30 3.55
N PRO A 58 13.70 12.76 4.37
CA PRO A 58 13.81 14.17 4.72
C PRO A 58 14.09 15.08 3.51
N ILE A 59 14.96 14.64 2.61
CA ILE A 59 15.32 15.40 1.39
C ILE A 59 14.10 15.55 0.49
N LEU A 60 13.35 14.47 0.28
CA LEU A 60 12.13 14.45 -0.51
C LEU A 60 11.00 15.22 0.15
N GLY A 61 10.90 15.23 1.48
CA GLY A 61 9.96 16.09 2.22
C GLY A 61 10.21 17.58 1.91
N VAL A 62 11.47 18.03 2.04
CA VAL A 62 11.85 19.42 1.73
C VAL A 62 11.67 19.74 0.24
N ALA A 63 12.02 18.81 -0.65
CA ALA A 63 11.83 18.97 -2.09
C ALA A 63 10.34 19.04 -2.45
N SER A 64 9.51 18.19 -1.85
CA SER A 64 8.06 18.16 -2.01
C SER A 64 7.44 19.49 -1.61
N ASP A 65 7.76 20.03 -0.43
CA ASP A 65 7.20 21.31 0.02
C ASP A 65 7.53 22.47 -0.93
N ARG A 66 8.71 22.45 -1.54
CA ARG A 66 9.13 23.50 -2.47
C ARG A 66 8.57 23.31 -3.87
N TRP A 67 8.56 22.07 -4.37
CA TRP A 67 8.31 21.78 -5.79
C TRP A 67 6.87 21.34 -6.03
N ALA A 68 6.24 20.62 -5.11
CA ALA A 68 4.91 20.03 -5.25
C ALA A 68 3.74 21.03 -5.10
N LYS A 69 3.95 22.33 -5.33
CA LYS A 69 2.89 23.34 -5.27
C LYS A 69 1.85 23.19 -6.39
N THR A 70 2.29 22.71 -7.54
CA THR A 70 1.43 22.56 -8.72
C THR A 70 1.09 21.09 -8.98
N LYS A 71 -0.09 20.87 -9.57
CA LYS A 71 -0.53 19.55 -10.05
C LYS A 71 0.49 18.92 -11.01
N THR A 72 1.08 19.72 -11.90
CA THR A 72 2.09 19.25 -12.87
C THR A 72 3.37 18.82 -12.18
N SER A 73 3.81 19.50 -11.12
CA SER A 73 5.00 19.08 -10.38
C SER A 73 4.78 17.79 -9.60
N LYS A 74 3.61 17.64 -8.95
CA LYS A 74 3.24 16.38 -8.26
C LYS A 74 3.26 15.19 -9.23
N ALA A 75 2.69 15.37 -10.43
CA ALA A 75 2.71 14.35 -11.47
C ALA A 75 4.12 13.98 -11.95
N LYS A 76 5.01 14.97 -12.11
CA LYS A 76 6.41 14.70 -12.49
C LYS A 76 7.13 13.86 -11.43
N ILE A 77 6.93 14.19 -10.15
CA ILE A 77 7.51 13.42 -9.05
C ILE A 77 6.96 11.99 -9.05
N LEU A 78 5.66 11.83 -9.24
CA LEU A 78 5.00 10.53 -9.35
C LEU A 78 5.61 9.67 -10.48
N VAL A 79 5.81 10.25 -11.67
CA VAL A 79 6.50 9.55 -12.78
C VAL A 79 7.92 9.15 -12.40
N VAL A 80 8.66 9.99 -11.69
CA VAL A 80 10.03 9.67 -11.23
C VAL A 80 10.01 8.49 -10.26
N THR A 81 9.07 8.45 -9.31
CA THR A 81 8.95 7.32 -8.37
C THR A 81 8.56 6.04 -9.10
N THR A 82 7.62 6.10 -10.05
CA THR A 82 7.28 4.97 -10.92
C THR A 82 8.50 4.47 -11.71
N CYS A 83 9.36 5.37 -12.21
CA CYS A 83 10.58 4.96 -12.91
C CYS A 83 11.57 4.23 -11.99
N ILE A 84 11.69 4.64 -10.72
CA ILE A 84 12.55 3.96 -9.73
C ILE A 84 12.04 2.53 -9.50
N GLU A 85 10.74 2.35 -9.34
CA GLU A 85 10.11 1.04 -9.19
C GLU A 85 10.30 0.16 -10.43
N LEU A 86 10.10 0.72 -11.63
CA LEU A 86 10.33 -0.01 -12.89
C LEU A 86 11.78 -0.46 -13.04
N ILE A 87 12.75 0.36 -12.60
CA ILE A 87 14.17 -0.04 -12.55
C ILE A 87 14.35 -1.18 -11.54
N GLY A 88 13.73 -1.10 -10.37
CA GLY A 88 13.75 -2.18 -9.37
C GLY A 88 13.23 -3.50 -9.91
N LEU A 89 12.05 -3.48 -10.53
CA LEU A 89 11.43 -4.63 -11.19
C LEU A 89 12.29 -5.19 -12.32
N LEU A 90 12.89 -4.32 -13.14
CA LEU A 90 13.80 -4.72 -14.21
C LEU A 90 15.05 -5.42 -13.65
N CYS A 91 15.64 -4.91 -12.57
CA CYS A 91 16.77 -5.54 -11.90
C CYS A 91 16.40 -6.93 -11.37
N VAL A 92 15.26 -7.07 -10.67
CA VAL A 92 14.78 -8.37 -10.17
C VAL A 92 14.50 -9.34 -11.32
N PHE A 93 13.89 -8.86 -12.40
CA PHE A 93 13.64 -9.66 -13.61
C PHE A 93 14.94 -10.14 -14.24
N VAL A 94 15.90 -9.23 -14.50
CA VAL A 94 17.18 -9.55 -15.14
C VAL A 94 18.01 -10.50 -14.28
N ALA A 95 18.05 -10.31 -12.96
CA ALA A 95 18.77 -11.19 -12.05
C ALA A 95 18.28 -12.65 -12.16
N ASN A 96 16.97 -12.85 -12.18
CA ASN A 96 16.37 -14.17 -12.31
C ASN A 96 16.53 -14.75 -13.73
N ALA A 97 16.44 -13.92 -14.77
CA ALA A 97 16.70 -14.34 -16.14
C ALA A 97 18.15 -14.85 -16.30
N LEU A 98 19.11 -14.12 -15.73
CA LEU A 98 20.53 -14.53 -15.71
C LEU A 98 20.74 -15.83 -14.94
N LYS A 99 20.02 -16.04 -13.82
CA LYS A 99 20.06 -17.30 -13.06
C LYS A 99 19.57 -18.47 -13.90
N LEU A 100 18.43 -18.34 -14.56
CA LEU A 100 17.88 -19.38 -15.43
C LEU A 100 18.82 -19.70 -16.59
N TYR A 101 19.40 -18.68 -17.22
CA TYR A 101 20.37 -18.85 -18.30
C TYR A 101 21.70 -19.48 -17.86
N SER A 102 22.17 -19.14 -16.66
CA SER A 102 23.44 -19.67 -16.13
C SER A 102 23.37 -21.16 -15.76
N ASN A 103 22.19 -21.68 -15.42
CA ASN A 103 22.02 -23.09 -15.05
C ASN A 103 22.24 -24.01 -16.27
N GLU A 104 21.86 -23.58 -17.47
CA GLU A 104 22.03 -24.35 -18.71
C GLU A 104 23.50 -24.72 -18.93
N ASN A 105 24.42 -23.80 -18.64
CA ASN A 105 25.86 -23.98 -18.81
C ASN A 105 26.53 -24.83 -17.72
N SER A 106 25.85 -25.10 -16.60
CA SER A 106 26.42 -25.88 -15.49
C SER A 106 26.20 -27.38 -15.63
N SER A 107 25.33 -27.79 -16.57
CA SER A 107 24.98 -29.18 -16.87
C SER A 107 26.19 -30.01 -17.34
N ASP A 108 27.17 -29.37 -18.00
CA ASP A 108 28.38 -30.05 -18.51
C ASP A 108 29.35 -30.48 -17.40
N TYR A 109 29.28 -29.88 -16.20
CA TYR A 109 30.16 -30.24 -15.08
C TYR A 109 29.60 -31.36 -14.19
N ARG A 110 28.28 -31.63 -14.20
CA ARG A 110 27.69 -32.69 -13.36
C ARG A 110 27.98 -34.10 -13.86
N THR A 111 28.37 -34.27 -15.13
CA THR A 111 28.69 -35.59 -15.69
C THR A 111 30.01 -36.16 -15.14
N TYR A 112 30.90 -35.35 -14.55
CA TYR A 112 32.22 -35.81 -14.10
C TYR A 112 32.30 -36.27 -12.63
N ASP A 113 31.30 -35.98 -11.78
CA ASP A 113 31.43 -36.22 -10.33
C ASP A 113 30.44 -37.26 -9.77
N GLN A 114 29.54 -37.80 -10.60
CA GLN A 114 28.60 -38.85 -10.18
C GLN A 114 29.17 -40.29 -10.22
N THR A 115 30.42 -40.48 -10.62
CA THR A 115 31.05 -41.82 -10.69
C THR A 115 31.79 -42.25 -9.43
N ILE A 116 31.93 -41.42 -8.38
CA ILE A 116 32.85 -41.73 -7.27
C ILE A 116 32.18 -41.99 -5.90
N ILE A 117 30.89 -41.66 -5.68
CA ILE A 117 30.27 -41.91 -4.37
C ILE A 117 29.01 -42.77 -4.52
N GLN A 118 29.26 -44.07 -4.64
CA GLN A 118 28.27 -45.11 -4.41
C GLN A 118 28.33 -45.49 -2.92
N GLU A 119 27.46 -44.90 -2.08
CA GLU A 119 27.28 -45.32 -0.68
C GLU A 119 25.81 -45.24 -0.22
N PRO A 120 25.44 -46.00 0.83
CA PRO A 120 24.30 -46.89 0.78
C PRO A 120 23.00 -46.29 1.32
N SER A 121 21.91 -46.84 0.79
CA SER A 121 20.52 -46.66 1.18
C SER A 121 20.26 -46.75 2.69
N SER A 122 20.16 -45.61 3.39
CA SER A 122 19.32 -45.50 4.59
C SER A 122 19.01 -44.03 4.94
N LEU A 123 17.70 -43.77 5.10
CA LEU A 123 17.05 -42.57 5.66
C LEU A 123 17.17 -41.24 4.89
N ARG A 124 16.04 -40.80 4.33
CA ARG A 124 15.79 -39.43 3.84
C ARG A 124 15.23 -38.55 4.96
N PRO A 125 15.96 -37.54 5.48
CA PRO A 125 15.44 -36.58 6.47
C PRO A 125 14.83 -35.31 5.83
N TYR A 126 14.89 -35.16 4.50
CA TYR A 126 14.55 -33.90 3.83
C TYR A 126 13.04 -33.66 3.60
N GLU A 127 12.20 -34.69 3.64
CA GLU A 127 10.74 -34.52 3.53
C GLU A 127 10.11 -33.89 4.79
N ILE A 128 10.80 -33.91 5.94
CA ILE A 128 10.25 -33.41 7.21
C ILE A 128 10.35 -31.87 7.33
N GLN A 129 11.33 -31.23 6.68
CA GLN A 129 11.51 -29.77 6.78
C GLN A 129 10.48 -28.95 6.01
N LEU A 130 9.95 -29.47 4.90
CA LEU A 130 8.93 -28.75 4.12
C LEU A 130 7.54 -28.81 4.79
N LEU A 131 7.22 -29.95 5.43
CA LEU A 131 5.99 -30.14 6.21
C LEU A 131 5.94 -29.27 7.47
N ALA A 132 7.08 -29.08 8.15
CA ALA A 132 7.17 -28.21 9.34
C ALA A 132 6.92 -26.72 9.03
N SER A 133 7.27 -26.25 7.83
CA SER A 133 7.01 -24.86 7.41
C SER A 133 5.51 -24.59 7.20
N ALA A 134 4.79 -25.55 6.59
CA ALA A 134 3.36 -25.44 6.33
C ALA A 134 2.51 -25.51 7.60
N GLU A 135 2.85 -26.41 8.53
CA GLU A 135 2.17 -26.52 9.84
C GLU A 135 2.37 -25.27 10.70
N ASN A 136 3.56 -24.68 10.69
CA ASN A 136 3.85 -23.46 11.44
C ASN A 136 3.04 -22.25 10.95
N PHE A 137 2.75 -22.16 9.64
CA PHE A 137 1.90 -21.11 9.09
C PHE A 137 0.42 -21.29 9.49
N THR A 138 -0.04 -22.53 9.61
CA THR A 138 -1.40 -22.84 10.07
C THR A 138 -1.58 -22.51 11.55
N VAL A 139 -0.57 -22.80 12.37
CA VAL A 139 -0.56 -22.45 13.81
C VAL A 139 -0.54 -20.93 14.01
N LEU A 140 0.27 -20.19 13.24
CA LEU A 140 0.32 -18.72 13.32
C LEU A 140 -1.02 -18.08 12.91
N SER A 141 -1.62 -18.57 11.82
CA SER A 141 -2.95 -18.15 11.35
C SER A 141 -4.04 -18.38 12.41
N ASN A 142 -4.06 -19.56 13.03
CA ASN A 142 -5.04 -19.90 14.07
C ASN A 142 -4.85 -19.06 15.35
N ASN A 143 -3.62 -18.78 15.74
CA ASN A 143 -3.33 -17.92 16.90
C ASN A 143 -3.76 -16.46 16.66
N LEU A 144 -3.57 -15.94 15.44
CA LEU A 144 -4.06 -14.60 15.06
C LEU A 144 -5.60 -14.54 15.03
N LYS A 145 -6.25 -15.60 14.53
CA LYS A 145 -7.72 -15.68 14.47
C LYS A 145 -8.34 -15.74 15.88
N ASN A 146 -7.72 -16.47 16.80
CA ASN A 146 -8.15 -16.54 18.20
C ASN A 146 -7.92 -15.21 18.92
N SER A 147 -6.79 -14.52 18.67
CA SER A 147 -6.49 -13.21 19.24
C SER A 147 -7.46 -12.11 18.77
N PHE A 148 -7.99 -12.22 17.54
CA PHE A 148 -9.02 -11.32 17.03
C PHE A 148 -10.43 -11.65 17.55
N SER A 149 -10.72 -12.93 17.77
CA SER A 149 -12.03 -13.38 18.28
C SER A 149 -12.24 -13.06 19.76
N GLU A 150 -11.19 -12.94 20.57
CA GLU A 150 -11.30 -12.57 21.99
C GLU A 150 -11.55 -11.07 22.22
N ASN A 151 -11.42 -10.21 21.19
CA ASN A 151 -11.51 -8.75 21.35
C ASN A 151 -12.76 -8.11 20.74
N THR A 152 -13.69 -8.87 20.16
CA THR A 152 -14.97 -8.34 19.63
C THR A 152 -16.09 -8.27 20.66
N GLY A 153 -15.74 -8.34 21.94
CA GLY A 153 -16.67 -8.51 23.05
C GLY A 153 -17.12 -7.27 23.79
N HIS A 154 -16.70 -6.03 23.50
CA HIS A 154 -17.22 -4.83 24.19
C HIS A 154 -17.38 -3.62 23.25
N THR A 155 -18.63 -3.16 23.15
CA THR A 155 -19.03 -1.90 22.53
C THR A 155 -18.77 -0.71 23.45
N ASN A 156 -18.12 0.33 22.91
CA ASN A 156 -18.49 1.76 22.98
C ASN A 156 -17.31 2.74 23.16
N THR A 157 -17.47 3.88 22.47
CA THR A 157 -16.74 5.16 22.60
C THR A 157 -15.29 5.22 22.11
N VAL A 158 -15.12 5.44 20.80
CA VAL A 158 -13.90 6.02 20.22
C VAL A 158 -14.19 7.46 19.80
N PHE A 159 -14.04 8.39 20.75
CA PHE A 159 -13.51 9.76 20.63
C PHE A 159 -13.83 10.52 21.91
N GLY A 160 -12.96 10.38 22.90
CA GLY A 160 -13.03 11.06 24.19
C GLY A 160 -11.86 10.64 25.04
N ALA A 161 -10.72 11.30 24.85
CA ALA A 161 -9.54 11.09 25.68
C ALA A 161 -9.79 11.69 27.07
N GLU A 162 -10.13 10.85 28.04
CA GLU A 162 -9.96 11.15 29.46
C GLU A 162 -8.93 10.17 30.04
N TRP A 163 -7.68 10.62 30.14
CA TRP A 163 -6.61 9.87 30.77
C TRP A 163 -6.72 10.04 32.29
N ASN A 164 -7.45 9.14 32.95
CA ASN A 164 -7.54 9.16 34.41
C ASN A 164 -6.49 8.24 35.04
N ASN A 165 -5.41 8.86 35.54
CA ASN A 165 -4.41 8.22 36.38
C ASN A 165 -5.03 7.87 37.74
N SER A 166 -5.52 6.64 37.90
CA SER A 166 -5.77 6.09 39.22
C SER A 166 -5.28 4.65 39.34
N LYS A 167 -4.46 4.47 40.38
CA LYS A 167 -3.80 3.26 40.83
C LYS A 167 -4.77 2.07 40.89
N THR A 168 -4.54 1.06 40.07
CA THR A 168 -4.99 -0.31 40.32
C THR A 168 -3.76 -1.20 40.46
N SER A 169 -3.39 -1.43 41.71
CA SER A 169 -2.49 -2.51 42.11
C SER A 169 -3.17 -3.84 41.81
N LEU A 170 -2.85 -4.44 40.67
CA LEU A 170 -3.21 -5.82 40.38
C LEU A 170 -2.14 -6.75 40.97
N ASN A 171 -2.35 -7.18 42.20
CA ASN A 171 -1.64 -8.32 42.78
C ASN A 171 -2.26 -9.60 42.19
N THR A 172 -1.60 -10.18 41.19
CA THR A 172 -1.79 -11.58 40.82
C THR A 172 -0.44 -12.30 40.92
N PRO A 173 -0.28 -13.30 41.82
CA PRO A 173 0.90 -14.14 41.81
C PRO A 173 0.71 -15.19 40.70
N LEU A 174 1.38 -14.98 39.57
CA LEU A 174 1.56 -16.01 38.54
C LEU A 174 3.06 -16.24 38.38
N TYR A 175 3.58 -17.00 39.32
CA TYR A 175 4.80 -17.77 39.15
C TYR A 175 4.34 -19.14 38.65
N ASP A 176 4.64 -19.50 37.41
CA ASP A 176 5.24 -20.80 37.08
C ASP A 176 5.57 -20.92 35.58
N ASN A 177 6.88 -20.98 35.31
CA ASN A 177 7.52 -21.81 34.29
C ASN A 177 6.95 -21.83 32.86
N SER A 178 7.06 -20.71 32.13
CA SER A 178 7.10 -20.76 30.65
C SER A 178 8.29 -19.99 30.05
N THR A 179 9.45 -20.03 30.69
CA THR A 179 10.75 -19.85 30.02
C THR A 179 11.16 -21.13 29.25
N ALA A 180 10.19 -21.82 28.67
CA ALA A 180 10.41 -22.91 27.75
C ALA A 180 10.83 -22.33 26.39
N ASN A 181 12.14 -22.11 26.27
CA ASN A 181 12.91 -22.41 25.06
C ASN A 181 12.45 -21.79 23.73
N PHE A 182 12.43 -20.46 23.61
CA PHE A 182 12.65 -19.86 22.28
C PHE A 182 14.06 -20.16 21.74
N SER A 183 15.01 -20.53 22.63
CA SER A 183 16.33 -21.04 22.29
C SER A 183 16.35 -22.47 21.72
N ALA A 184 15.27 -23.26 21.83
CA ALA A 184 15.20 -24.58 21.17
C ALA A 184 14.64 -24.51 19.74
N PHE A 185 14.00 -23.40 19.35
CA PHE A 185 13.55 -23.17 17.98
C PHE A 185 14.71 -22.77 17.04
N LEU A 186 15.83 -22.35 17.61
CA LEU A 186 17.10 -22.14 16.93
C LEU A 186 18.06 -23.27 17.32
N HIS A 187 17.91 -24.44 16.70
CA HIS A 187 18.86 -25.55 16.88
C HIS A 187 20.32 -25.05 16.65
N PRO A 188 21.20 -25.00 17.68
CA PRO A 188 22.59 -24.56 17.52
C PRO A 188 23.53 -25.74 17.23
N ASN A 189 23.01 -26.87 16.73
CA ASN A 189 23.82 -28.03 16.33
C ASN A 189 24.18 -28.00 14.84
N MET A 190 24.51 -26.82 14.29
CA MET A 190 25.47 -26.77 13.20
C MET A 190 26.86 -26.91 13.84
N THR A 191 27.27 -28.16 14.07
CA THR A 191 28.68 -28.47 14.26
C THR A 191 29.38 -28.01 12.98
N LEU A 192 29.99 -26.84 13.08
CA LEU A 192 30.79 -26.21 12.05
C LEU A 192 31.99 -27.12 11.79
N SER A 193 31.79 -28.15 10.98
CA SER A 193 32.86 -28.99 10.46
C SER A 193 33.81 -28.04 9.73
N HIS A 194 34.95 -27.77 10.35
CA HIS A 194 36.10 -27.11 9.72
C HIS A 194 36.64 -28.07 8.64
N GLY A 195 35.91 -28.12 7.52
CA GLY A 195 36.41 -28.66 6.27
C GLY A 195 37.57 -27.79 5.80
N PRO A 196 38.65 -28.40 5.28
CA PRO A 196 39.88 -27.68 4.98
C PRO A 196 39.70 -26.80 3.76
N THR A 197 40.26 -25.59 3.86
CA THR A 197 40.38 -24.51 2.88
C THR A 197 39.13 -23.61 2.73
N ASP A 198 39.29 -22.39 3.26
CA ASP A 198 38.46 -21.19 3.06
C ASP A 198 38.28 -20.88 1.57
N GLU A 199 37.49 -21.66 0.85
CA GLU A 199 36.86 -21.15 -0.37
C GLU A 199 35.81 -20.15 0.10
N THR A 200 36.20 -18.87 0.12
CA THR A 200 35.29 -17.76 0.33
C THR A 200 34.18 -17.87 -0.71
N HIS A 201 33.03 -18.43 -0.33
CA HIS A 201 31.86 -18.54 -1.19
C HIS A 201 31.42 -17.14 -1.60
N SER A 202 31.86 -16.72 -2.79
CA SER A 202 31.53 -15.42 -3.35
C SER A 202 30.06 -15.43 -3.75
N VAL A 203 29.30 -14.45 -3.24
CA VAL A 203 27.91 -14.24 -3.66
C VAL A 203 27.89 -13.97 -5.17
N PRO A 204 27.04 -14.66 -5.94
CA PRO A 204 27.03 -14.50 -7.40
C PRO A 204 26.58 -13.09 -7.80
N PHE A 205 27.09 -12.60 -8.93
CA PHE A 205 26.85 -11.24 -9.39
C PHE A 205 25.36 -10.88 -9.54
N TYR A 206 24.55 -11.79 -10.11
CA TYR A 206 23.11 -11.57 -10.29
C TYR A 206 22.35 -11.40 -8.97
N ALA A 207 22.86 -11.95 -7.86
CA ALA A 207 22.25 -11.74 -6.55
C ALA A 207 22.38 -10.30 -6.08
N TYR A 208 23.51 -9.63 -6.35
CA TYR A 208 23.67 -8.20 -6.07
C TYR A 208 22.70 -7.35 -6.89
N ILE A 209 22.44 -7.72 -8.15
CA ILE A 209 21.43 -7.06 -8.99
C ILE A 209 20.04 -7.19 -8.36
N ALA A 210 19.66 -8.40 -7.90
CA ALA A 210 18.37 -8.61 -7.25
C ALA A 210 18.24 -7.81 -5.95
N ILE A 211 19.28 -7.80 -5.10
CA ILE A 211 19.29 -7.02 -3.86
C ILE A 211 19.11 -5.53 -4.15
N LEU A 212 19.84 -4.99 -5.13
CA LEU A 212 19.68 -3.60 -5.57
C LEU A 212 18.27 -3.35 -6.11
N GLY A 213 17.71 -4.30 -6.86
CA GLY A 213 16.36 -4.25 -7.39
C GLY A 213 15.30 -4.13 -6.29
N TYR A 214 15.39 -4.95 -5.24
CA TYR A 214 14.51 -4.86 -4.08
C TYR A 214 14.70 -3.56 -3.30
N CYS A 215 15.92 -3.03 -3.18
CA CYS A 215 16.12 -1.71 -2.56
C CYS A 215 15.43 -0.59 -3.36
N CYS A 216 15.47 -0.65 -4.69
CA CYS A 216 14.75 0.30 -5.54
C CYS A 216 13.23 0.14 -5.44
N LEU A 217 12.73 -1.08 -5.27
CA LEU A 217 11.30 -1.35 -5.08
C LEU A 217 10.78 -0.73 -3.79
N ASP A 218 11.44 -1.00 -2.66
CA ASP A 218 11.04 -0.48 -1.35
C ASP A 218 11.11 1.06 -1.31
N ALA A 219 12.23 1.63 -1.76
CA ALA A 219 12.38 3.09 -1.88
C ALA A 219 11.35 3.70 -2.83
N GLY A 220 11.09 3.04 -3.96
CA GLY A 220 10.08 3.44 -4.93
C GLY A 220 8.69 3.50 -4.30
N TYR A 221 8.31 2.45 -3.57
CA TYR A 221 7.01 2.32 -2.89
C TYR A 221 6.82 3.39 -1.82
N ASP A 222 7.81 3.59 -0.95
CA ASP A 222 7.77 4.58 0.12
C ASP A 222 7.51 5.99 -0.42
N PHE A 223 8.17 6.34 -1.53
CA PHE A 223 7.97 7.64 -2.16
C PHE A 223 6.67 7.68 -2.97
N GLY A 224 6.43 6.67 -3.80
CA GLY A 224 5.27 6.58 -4.70
C GLY A 224 3.95 6.63 -3.94
N SER A 225 3.81 5.88 -2.84
CA SER A 225 2.60 5.85 -2.00
C SER A 225 2.25 7.22 -1.44
N CYS A 226 3.25 7.96 -0.94
CA CYS A 226 3.05 9.31 -0.42
C CYS A 226 2.68 10.30 -1.53
N PHE A 227 3.43 10.32 -2.64
CA PHE A 227 3.18 11.26 -3.73
C PHE A 227 1.87 10.99 -4.46
N LEU A 228 1.50 9.72 -4.65
CA LEU A 228 0.22 9.32 -5.21
C LEU A 228 -0.93 9.91 -4.38
N LYS A 229 -0.93 9.74 -3.05
CA LYS A 229 -1.94 10.34 -2.16
C LYS A 229 -2.02 11.84 -2.33
N THR A 230 -0.89 12.55 -2.36
CA THR A 230 -0.90 14.02 -2.52
C THR A 230 -1.37 14.48 -3.91
N PHE A 231 -1.11 13.70 -4.96
CA PHE A 231 -1.56 13.96 -6.32
C PHE A 231 -3.07 13.75 -6.45
N VAL A 232 -3.56 12.63 -5.94
CA VAL A 232 -4.98 12.27 -5.90
C VAL A 232 -5.78 13.34 -5.15
N LEU A 233 -5.35 13.72 -3.94
CA LEU A 233 -5.99 14.79 -3.16
C LEU A 233 -5.98 16.15 -3.88
N GLN A 234 -4.95 16.45 -4.68
CA GLN A 234 -4.90 17.66 -5.49
C GLN A 234 -5.93 17.65 -6.63
N CYS A 235 -6.29 16.46 -7.13
CA CYS A 235 -7.24 16.28 -8.21
C CYS A 235 -8.69 16.21 -7.72
N THR A 236 -8.90 15.99 -6.42
CA THR A 236 -10.20 15.78 -5.80
C THR A 236 -10.60 16.97 -4.93
N HIS A 237 -11.91 17.29 -4.89
CA HIS A 237 -12.45 18.27 -3.95
C HIS A 237 -12.26 17.83 -2.50
N SER A 238 -12.02 18.78 -1.59
CA SER A 238 -11.76 18.51 -0.16
C SER A 238 -12.84 17.67 0.51
N GLU A 239 -14.10 17.87 0.14
CA GLU A 239 -15.26 17.10 0.64
C GLU A 239 -15.18 15.60 0.34
N GLN A 240 -14.46 15.21 -0.70
CA GLN A 240 -14.33 13.81 -1.14
C GLN A 240 -12.99 13.17 -0.76
N HIS A 241 -12.09 13.91 -0.09
CA HIS A 241 -10.75 13.43 0.25
C HIS A 241 -10.78 12.12 1.03
N VAL A 242 -11.64 12.00 2.05
CA VAL A 242 -11.77 10.79 2.85
C VAL A 242 -12.23 9.59 2.00
N HIS A 243 -13.25 9.78 1.18
CA HIS A 243 -13.77 8.71 0.31
C HIS A 243 -12.73 8.23 -0.71
N VAL A 244 -11.98 9.15 -1.30
CA VAL A 244 -10.96 8.78 -2.29
C VAL A 244 -9.76 8.10 -1.62
N LEU A 245 -9.37 8.49 -0.41
CA LEU A 245 -8.34 7.78 0.35
C LEU A 245 -8.78 6.37 0.75
N LEU A 246 -10.05 6.17 1.12
CA LEU A 246 -10.59 4.83 1.38
C LEU A 246 -10.58 3.97 0.11
N ASN A 247 -10.99 4.51 -1.04
CA ASN A 247 -10.92 3.80 -2.32
C ASN A 247 -9.49 3.45 -2.72
N LEU A 248 -8.53 4.34 -2.44
CA LEU A 248 -7.11 4.10 -2.67
C LEU A 248 -6.64 2.88 -1.88
N ILE A 249 -6.94 2.80 -0.57
CA ILE A 249 -6.57 1.66 0.27
C ILE A 249 -7.24 0.36 -0.20
N LEU A 250 -8.52 0.42 -0.57
CA LEU A 250 -9.25 -0.73 -1.07
C LEU A 250 -8.63 -1.26 -2.36
N ILE A 251 -8.33 -0.39 -3.34
CA ILE A 251 -7.68 -0.78 -4.59
C ILE A 251 -6.27 -1.35 -4.32
N ALA A 252 -5.52 -0.72 -3.44
CA ALA A 252 -4.18 -1.16 -3.07
C ALA A 252 -4.21 -2.61 -2.53
N SER A 253 -5.15 -2.91 -1.63
CA SER A 253 -5.32 -4.26 -1.08
C SER A 253 -5.59 -5.35 -2.14
N VAL A 254 -6.28 -5.02 -3.24
CA VAL A 254 -6.50 -5.96 -4.35
C VAL A 254 -5.18 -6.34 -5.02
N GLY A 255 -4.23 -5.40 -5.12
CA GLY A 255 -2.89 -5.63 -5.68
C GLY A 255 -2.12 -6.65 -4.85
N GLY A 256 -2.09 -6.46 -3.53
CA GLY A 256 -1.43 -7.39 -2.62
C GLY A 256 -2.07 -8.80 -2.62
N VAL A 257 -3.41 -8.88 -2.67
CA VAL A 257 -4.13 -10.16 -2.78
C VAL A 257 -3.78 -10.87 -4.08
N LEU A 258 -3.74 -10.16 -5.22
CA LEU A 258 -3.39 -10.74 -6.50
C LEU A 258 -1.99 -11.36 -6.49
N THR A 259 -0.98 -10.62 -6.01
CA THR A 259 0.39 -11.12 -5.90
C THR A 259 0.47 -12.34 -4.96
N SER A 260 -0.26 -12.33 -3.85
CA SER A 260 -0.31 -13.46 -2.90
C SER A 260 -0.94 -14.72 -3.51
N VAL A 261 -2.03 -14.57 -4.27
CA VAL A 261 -2.67 -15.68 -4.98
C VAL A 261 -1.72 -16.26 -6.02
N LEU A 262 -1.03 -15.43 -6.79
CA LEU A 262 -0.07 -15.90 -7.78
C LEU A 262 1.13 -16.62 -7.15
N GLY A 263 1.62 -16.13 -6.02
CA GLY A 263 2.63 -16.82 -5.22
C GLY A 263 2.16 -18.19 -4.71
N SER A 264 0.87 -18.32 -4.40
CA SER A 264 0.27 -19.56 -3.90
C SER A 264 -0.05 -20.60 -4.98
N LEU A 265 -0.30 -20.16 -6.22
CA LEU A 265 -0.66 -21.03 -7.35
C LEU A 265 0.53 -21.79 -7.96
N ASP A 266 1.75 -21.61 -7.42
CA ASP A 266 2.99 -22.21 -7.91
C ASP A 266 3.14 -22.12 -9.44
N VAL A 267 2.86 -20.92 -9.97
CA VAL A 267 2.98 -20.62 -11.40
C VAL A 267 4.40 -20.92 -11.91
N GLY A 268 5.40 -20.83 -11.03
CA GLY A 268 6.77 -21.23 -11.29
C GLY A 268 6.88 -22.69 -11.71
N ALA A 269 6.39 -23.62 -10.89
CA ALA A 269 6.44 -25.06 -11.21
C ALA A 269 5.64 -25.40 -12.47
N ALA A 270 4.51 -24.73 -12.71
CA ALA A 270 3.75 -24.92 -13.94
C ALA A 270 4.53 -24.48 -15.18
N LEU A 271 5.28 -23.38 -15.10
CA LEU A 271 6.09 -22.86 -16.20
C LEU A 271 7.37 -23.66 -16.45
N THR A 272 7.95 -24.24 -15.41
CA THR A 272 9.16 -25.06 -15.52
C THR A 272 8.87 -26.55 -15.65
N ALA A 273 7.60 -26.96 -15.76
CA ALA A 273 7.21 -28.35 -15.90
C ALA A 273 7.87 -29.00 -17.14
N GLY A 274 8.69 -30.03 -16.90
CA GLY A 274 9.44 -30.72 -17.95
C GLY A 274 10.75 -30.04 -18.35
N THR A 275 11.20 -29.05 -17.59
CA THR A 275 12.51 -28.39 -17.76
C THR A 275 13.32 -28.50 -16.46
N ASP A 276 14.65 -28.33 -16.55
CA ASP A 276 15.54 -28.25 -15.38
C ASP A 276 15.68 -26.82 -14.82
N TYR A 277 14.76 -25.93 -15.21
CA TYR A 277 14.74 -24.55 -14.73
C TYR A 277 14.24 -24.45 -13.29
N ASP A 278 14.81 -23.50 -12.55
CA ASP A 278 14.41 -23.21 -11.17
C ASP A 278 13.04 -22.54 -11.15
N SER A 279 12.06 -23.20 -10.52
CA SER A 279 10.67 -22.74 -10.47
C SER A 279 10.53 -21.40 -9.72
N ASN A 280 11.32 -21.14 -8.69
CA ASN A 280 11.25 -19.89 -7.91
C ASN A 280 11.78 -18.71 -8.72
N ALA A 281 12.87 -18.91 -9.47
CA ALA A 281 13.40 -17.88 -10.35
C ALA A 281 12.40 -17.54 -11.48
N ALA A 282 11.79 -18.57 -12.08
CA ALA A 282 10.76 -18.40 -13.10
C ALA A 282 9.52 -17.67 -12.55
N LEU A 283 9.02 -18.07 -11.37
CA LEU A 283 7.90 -17.40 -10.69
C LEU A 283 8.20 -15.92 -10.45
N THR A 284 9.39 -15.62 -9.94
CA THR A 284 9.79 -14.24 -9.63
C THR A 284 9.90 -13.38 -10.88
N MET A 285 10.39 -13.93 -12.01
CA MET A 285 10.38 -13.21 -13.29
C MET A 285 8.97 -12.86 -13.75
N VAL A 286 8.05 -13.81 -13.69
CA VAL A 286 6.68 -13.62 -14.15
C VAL A 286 5.95 -12.59 -13.28
N ILE A 287 6.07 -12.70 -11.96
CA ILE A 287 5.46 -11.72 -11.05
C ILE A 287 6.10 -10.35 -11.24
N SER A 288 7.42 -10.25 -11.41
CA SER A 288 8.10 -8.96 -11.67
C SER A 288 7.62 -8.30 -12.98
N ALA A 289 7.49 -9.08 -14.06
CA ALA A 289 6.98 -8.59 -15.34
C ALA A 289 5.51 -8.15 -15.24
N MET A 290 4.68 -8.91 -14.51
CA MET A 290 3.30 -8.54 -14.25
C MET A 290 3.20 -7.25 -13.44
N CYS A 291 3.93 -7.14 -12.32
CA CYS A 291 4.01 -5.93 -11.51
C CYS A 291 4.43 -4.72 -12.34
N ALA A 292 5.40 -4.88 -13.24
CA ALA A 292 5.83 -3.81 -14.15
C ALA A 292 4.72 -3.35 -15.10
N ALA A 293 3.93 -4.28 -15.63
CA ALA A 293 2.76 -3.95 -16.43
C ALA A 293 1.68 -3.26 -15.59
N LEU A 294 1.41 -3.74 -14.36
CA LEU A 294 0.41 -3.17 -13.47
C LEU A 294 0.74 -1.74 -13.05
N ILE A 295 2.00 -1.46 -12.67
CA ILE A 295 2.40 -0.11 -12.28
C ILE A 295 2.38 0.84 -13.48
N LEU A 296 2.83 0.40 -14.65
CA LEU A 296 2.83 1.23 -15.86
C LEU A 296 1.41 1.58 -16.32
N LEU A 297 0.50 0.59 -16.33
CA LEU A 297 -0.91 0.80 -16.66
C LEU A 297 -1.60 1.67 -15.59
N GLY A 298 -1.40 1.36 -14.31
CA GLY A 298 -1.99 2.10 -13.19
C GLY A 298 -1.57 3.56 -13.17
N THR A 299 -0.28 3.85 -13.38
CA THR A 299 0.27 5.21 -13.47
C THR A 299 -0.30 5.93 -14.70
N THR A 300 -0.34 5.27 -15.86
CA THR A 300 -0.90 5.86 -17.09
C THR A 300 -2.37 6.23 -16.90
N VAL A 301 -3.17 5.33 -16.34
CA VAL A 301 -4.60 5.58 -16.05
C VAL A 301 -4.73 6.72 -15.03
N THR A 302 -3.98 6.68 -13.94
CA THR A 302 -4.01 7.70 -12.87
C THR A 302 -3.69 9.10 -13.41
N LEU A 303 -2.61 9.24 -14.17
CA LEU A 303 -2.20 10.52 -14.76
C LEU A 303 -3.21 10.99 -15.81
N THR A 304 -3.68 10.09 -16.69
CA THR A 304 -4.67 10.42 -17.72
C THR A 304 -5.99 10.87 -17.08
N THR A 305 -6.47 10.16 -16.05
CA THR A 305 -7.66 10.54 -15.28
C THR A 305 -7.46 11.88 -14.58
N GLY A 306 -6.30 12.07 -13.96
CA GLY A 306 -5.94 13.31 -13.29
C GLY A 306 -5.97 14.51 -14.24
N PHE A 307 -5.34 14.44 -15.41
CA PHE A 307 -5.22 15.60 -16.32
C PHE A 307 -6.36 15.78 -17.31
N CYS A 308 -6.88 14.68 -17.88
CA CYS A 308 -7.82 14.75 -19.00
C CYS A 308 -9.28 14.81 -18.55
N PHE A 309 -9.59 14.36 -17.34
CA PHE A 309 -10.97 14.29 -16.85
C PHE A 309 -11.18 15.28 -15.71
N LYS A 310 -12.17 16.16 -15.88
CA LYS A 310 -12.62 17.04 -14.79
C LYS A 310 -13.28 16.18 -13.70
N PRO A 311 -13.07 16.50 -12.42
CA PRO A 311 -13.79 15.84 -11.35
C PRO A 311 -15.30 15.99 -11.63
N PRO A 312 -16.09 14.91 -11.54
CA PRO A 312 -17.53 15.02 -11.72
C PRO A 312 -18.05 15.98 -10.66
N SER A 313 -18.56 17.14 -11.12
CA SER A 313 -19.10 18.14 -10.23
C SER A 313 -20.24 17.51 -9.45
N THR A 314 -20.16 17.52 -8.13
CA THR A 314 -21.34 17.34 -7.28
C THR A 314 -22.33 18.41 -7.72
N THR A 315 -23.37 18.01 -8.44
CA THR A 315 -24.36 18.89 -9.08
C THR A 315 -24.90 19.93 -8.11
N LEU A 316 -24.96 19.60 -6.82
CA LEU A 316 -25.37 20.46 -5.72
C LEU A 316 -24.43 21.64 -5.43
N LEU A 317 -23.10 21.44 -5.44
CA LEU A 317 -22.14 22.52 -5.20
C LEU A 317 -22.06 23.46 -6.40
N ASN A 318 -22.13 22.91 -7.62
CA ASN A 318 -22.26 23.72 -8.82
C ASN A 318 -23.59 24.48 -8.84
N TYR A 319 -24.67 23.91 -8.32
CA TYR A 319 -25.95 24.61 -8.16
C TYR A 319 -25.81 25.79 -7.18
N PHE A 320 -25.21 25.58 -6.00
CA PHE A 320 -24.96 26.67 -5.04
C PHE A 320 -23.98 27.73 -5.55
N HIS A 321 -22.98 27.34 -6.35
CA HIS A 321 -22.04 28.29 -6.95
C HIS A 321 -22.66 29.06 -8.14
N HIS A 322 -23.62 28.45 -8.83
CA HIS A 322 -24.39 29.09 -9.90
C HIS A 322 -25.44 30.07 -9.34
N LEU A 323 -25.94 29.80 -8.13
CA LEU A 323 -26.76 30.70 -7.31
C LEU A 323 -25.96 31.90 -6.75
N ARG A 324 -24.78 32.23 -7.30
CA ARG A 324 -23.99 33.43 -7.00
C ARG A 324 -23.84 33.79 -5.51
N VAL A 325 -23.91 32.81 -4.60
CA VAL A 325 -23.42 32.94 -3.23
C VAL A 325 -21.89 32.93 -3.29
N SER A 326 -21.33 33.92 -3.98
CA SER A 326 -19.93 34.25 -3.99
C SER A 326 -19.57 34.69 -2.59
N ARG A 327 -18.43 34.21 -2.10
CA ARG A 327 -17.72 34.84 -0.99
C ARG A 327 -17.38 36.27 -1.39
N THR A 328 -18.29 37.20 -1.17
CA THR A 328 -17.94 38.60 -0.92
C THR A 328 -17.55 38.69 0.55
N ASP A 329 -16.39 39.28 0.84
CA ASP A 329 -15.84 39.31 2.20
C ASP A 329 -16.70 40.12 3.18
N GLU A 330 -17.59 40.97 2.66
CA GLU A 330 -18.58 41.72 3.44
C GLU A 330 -20.00 41.32 3.04
N SER A 331 -20.74 40.77 4.00
CA SER A 331 -22.19 40.59 3.88
C SER A 331 -22.89 41.94 3.82
N SER A 332 -23.95 42.04 3.03
CA SER A 332 -24.82 43.23 2.98
C SER A 332 -25.44 43.62 4.33
N CYS A 333 -25.44 42.69 5.30
CA CYS A 333 -25.88 42.95 6.67
C CYS A 333 -24.78 43.45 7.63
N GLY A 334 -23.51 43.47 7.21
CA GLY A 334 -22.39 43.97 8.02
C GLY A 334 -22.06 43.13 9.26
N THR A 335 -22.63 41.91 9.40
CA THR A 335 -22.47 41.08 10.61
C THR A 335 -21.53 39.89 10.45
N GLY A 336 -20.85 39.76 9.30
CA GLY A 336 -19.85 38.71 9.06
C GLY A 336 -19.54 38.45 7.60
N ILE A 337 -18.79 37.38 7.35
CA ILE A 337 -18.43 36.89 6.00
C ILE A 337 -19.69 36.36 5.32
N GLN A 338 -19.94 36.76 4.07
CA GLN A 338 -21.10 36.30 3.29
C GLN A 338 -20.90 34.85 2.84
N GLY A 339 -21.21 33.92 3.75
CA GLY A 339 -21.23 32.48 3.49
C GLY A 339 -22.66 31.93 3.40
N VAL A 340 -22.82 30.77 2.76
CA VAL A 340 -24.08 30.02 2.68
C VAL A 340 -24.65 29.77 4.09
N GLU A 341 -23.79 29.42 5.05
CA GLU A 341 -24.19 29.27 6.45
C GLU A 341 -24.75 30.57 7.04
N HIS A 342 -24.10 31.71 6.80
CA HIS A 342 -24.59 32.99 7.26
C HIS A 342 -25.98 33.29 6.67
N VAL A 343 -26.16 33.16 5.35
CA VAL A 343 -27.45 33.41 4.69
C VAL A 343 -28.54 32.46 5.21
N LEU A 344 -28.24 31.17 5.37
CA LEU A 344 -29.20 30.15 5.78
C LEU A 344 -29.48 30.11 7.30
N GLN A 345 -28.56 30.59 8.16
CA GLN A 345 -28.66 30.43 9.62
C GLN A 345 -28.59 31.73 10.42
N HIS A 346 -27.94 32.78 9.93
CA HIS A 346 -27.60 33.93 10.78
C HIS A 346 -27.96 35.30 10.19
N CYS A 347 -28.24 35.41 8.89
CA CYS A 347 -28.48 36.69 8.23
C CYS A 347 -29.75 37.36 8.80
N PRO A 348 -29.63 38.56 9.41
CA PRO A 348 -30.77 39.29 9.96
C PRO A 348 -31.75 39.71 8.87
N HIS A 349 -31.24 40.15 7.72
CA HIS A 349 -32.05 40.59 6.58
C HIS A 349 -32.95 39.49 6.00
N SER A 350 -32.53 38.23 6.13
CA SER A 350 -33.28 37.07 5.62
C SER A 350 -34.09 36.38 6.73
N GLN A 351 -34.21 36.93 7.94
CA GLN A 351 -34.86 36.24 9.06
C GLN A 351 -36.34 35.92 8.77
N THR A 352 -37.08 36.88 8.19
CA THR A 352 -38.50 36.68 7.87
C THR A 352 -38.67 35.63 6.77
N LEU A 353 -37.91 35.73 5.68
CA LEU A 353 -37.91 34.74 4.60
C LEU A 353 -37.53 33.34 5.09
N ARG A 354 -36.60 33.23 6.05
CA ARG A 354 -36.22 31.95 6.65
C ARG A 354 -37.32 31.34 7.50
N ALA A 355 -38.05 32.16 8.27
CA ALA A 355 -39.18 31.69 9.07
C ALA A 355 -40.34 31.23 8.19
N GLU A 356 -40.50 31.84 7.00
CA GLU A 356 -41.48 31.43 6.00
C GLU A 356 -41.07 30.12 5.31
N ALA A 357 -39.84 30.04 4.81
CA ALA A 357 -39.32 28.83 4.15
C ALA A 357 -39.20 27.64 5.12
N TRP A 358 -38.81 27.89 6.37
CA TRP A 358 -38.64 26.87 7.41
C TRP A 358 -39.32 27.31 8.71
N PRO A 359 -40.63 27.03 8.87
CA PRO A 359 -41.37 27.35 10.10
C PRO A 359 -40.78 26.68 11.34
N THR A 360 -40.18 25.50 11.14
CA THR A 360 -39.43 24.77 12.15
C THR A 360 -37.94 25.03 11.94
N GLN A 361 -37.22 25.36 13.00
CA GLN A 361 -35.79 25.61 12.94
C GLN A 361 -35.03 24.33 12.55
N LEU A 362 -34.53 24.28 11.32
CA LEU A 362 -33.72 23.18 10.80
C LEU A 362 -32.23 23.48 10.94
N SER A 363 -31.46 22.44 11.26
CA SER A 363 -29.99 22.49 11.23
C SER A 363 -29.47 22.80 9.81
N LEU A 364 -28.26 23.37 9.72
CA LEU A 364 -27.64 23.68 8.42
C LEU A 364 -27.52 22.42 7.55
N GLN A 365 -27.12 21.31 8.16
CA GLN A 365 -27.00 20.03 7.48
C GLN A 365 -28.34 19.54 6.92
N GLN A 366 -29.45 19.70 7.64
CA GLN A 366 -30.77 19.34 7.11
C GLN A 366 -31.21 20.22 5.94
N LYS A 367 -30.81 21.49 5.89
CA LYS A 367 -31.10 22.38 4.76
C LYS A 367 -30.25 22.00 3.54
N LEU A 368 -28.95 21.74 3.73
CA LEU A 368 -28.00 21.47 2.65
C LEU A 368 -27.99 20.03 2.14
N SER A 369 -28.35 19.06 2.98
CA SER A 369 -28.28 17.62 2.67
C SER A 369 -29.53 16.87 3.17
N GLY A 370 -30.66 17.55 3.28
CA GLY A 370 -31.93 16.96 3.65
C GLY A 370 -32.56 16.10 2.57
N ASN A 371 -33.84 15.76 2.75
CA ASN A 371 -34.63 15.12 1.71
C ASN A 371 -34.84 16.07 0.51
N LEU A 372 -35.34 15.54 -0.61
CA LEU A 372 -35.56 16.32 -1.83
C LEU A 372 -36.40 17.58 -1.59
N GLN A 373 -37.40 17.49 -0.70
CA GLN A 373 -38.24 18.62 -0.33
C GLN A 373 -37.42 19.73 0.34
N TYR A 374 -36.56 19.41 1.31
CA TYR A 374 -35.70 20.41 1.95
C TYR A 374 -34.69 21.02 0.99
N LEU A 375 -34.17 20.23 0.05
CA LEU A 375 -33.28 20.75 -1.00
C LEU A 375 -34.01 21.71 -1.94
N GLN A 376 -35.24 21.39 -2.34
CA GLN A 376 -36.10 22.27 -3.14
C GLN A 376 -36.42 23.57 -2.38
N THR A 377 -36.85 23.48 -1.12
CA THR A 377 -37.10 24.66 -0.28
C THR A 377 -35.85 25.53 -0.10
N THR A 378 -34.67 24.91 0.01
CA THR A 378 -33.40 25.64 0.11
C THR A 378 -33.05 26.34 -1.20
N ALA A 379 -33.28 25.69 -2.34
CA ALA A 379 -33.09 26.30 -3.66
C ALA A 379 -34.02 27.51 -3.86
N ASP A 380 -35.32 27.34 -3.57
CA ASP A 380 -36.34 28.39 -3.69
C ASP A 380 -36.01 29.58 -2.78
N PHE A 381 -35.61 29.31 -1.53
CA PHE A 381 -35.20 30.35 -0.59
C PHE A 381 -34.01 31.16 -1.11
N ILE A 382 -33.00 30.51 -1.69
CA ILE A 382 -31.83 31.20 -2.23
C ILE A 382 -32.21 32.05 -3.43
N ASP A 383 -33.03 31.54 -4.35
CA ASP A 383 -33.52 32.29 -5.53
C ASP A 383 -34.34 33.54 -5.11
N THR A 384 -35.12 33.40 -4.03
CA THR A 384 -35.91 34.52 -3.46
C THR A 384 -35.03 35.53 -2.71
N THR A 385 -33.90 35.11 -2.15
CA THR A 385 -32.99 36.04 -1.46
C THR A 385 -32.09 36.79 -2.44
N ASP A 386 -31.68 36.18 -3.55
CA ASP A 386 -30.89 36.82 -4.62
C ASP A 386 -31.68 37.89 -5.39
N THR A 387 -33.00 37.77 -5.47
CA THR A 387 -33.86 38.74 -6.16
C THR A 387 -34.18 40.00 -5.35
N ASN A 388 -33.90 39.97 -4.03
CA ASN A 388 -34.20 41.07 -3.10
C ASN A 388 -32.95 41.82 -2.60
N VAL A 389 -31.77 41.48 -3.13
CA VAL A 389 -30.50 42.21 -2.92
C VAL A 389 -30.15 42.93 -4.21
#